data_AF-X0PA25-F1
#
_entry.id   AF-X0PA25-F1
#
_cell.length_a   1.000
_cell.length_b   1.000
_cell.length_c   1.000
_cell.angle_alpha   90.00
_cell.angle_beta   90.00
_cell.angle_gamma   90.00
#
_symmetry.space_group_name_H-M   'P 1'
#
loop_
_entity.id
_entity.type
_entity.pdbx_description
1 polymer ?
#
loop_
_entity_poly.entity_id
_entity_poly.type
_entity_poly.pdbx_seq_one_letter_code
_entity_poly.pdbx_strand_id
1 'polypeptide(L)'
;MGSCFTRNGRLVWNGSPFVTGHFYGTGDLFSALMTGYLVFGMTFESAVQRAVSGTYEAVSQTAQLASNRRKYGLNLTKTLNAVTKFTLGQKRGEF
;
A
#
# COMPACT_ATOMS: atom_id res chain seq x y z
N MET A 1 5.12 -5.20 6.92
CA MET A 1 5.95 -4.17 6.21
C MET A 1 5.69 -2.82 6.85
N GLY A 2 6.55 -1.81 6.70
CA GLY A 2 6.33 -0.53 7.36
C GLY A 2 7.18 0.61 6.81
N SER A 3 6.85 1.82 7.26
CA SER A 3 7.55 3.05 6.94
C SER A 3 7.80 3.85 8.21
N CYS A 4 8.93 4.53 8.26
CA CYS A 4 9.37 5.35 9.37
C CYS A 4 9.66 6.76 8.84
N PHE A 5 9.10 7.79 9.48
CA PHE A 5 9.23 9.17 9.03
C PHE A 5 9.18 10.15 10.19
N THR A 6 9.60 11.40 9.96
CA THR A 6 9.57 12.46 10.98
C THR A 6 8.32 13.31 10.86
N ARG A 7 7.67 13.61 11.99
CA ARG A 7 6.56 14.56 12.10
C ARG A 7 6.75 15.43 13.33
N ASN A 8 6.80 16.76 13.16
CA ASN A 8 6.99 17.73 14.25
C ASN A 8 8.19 17.37 15.16
N GLY A 9 9.32 17.01 14.55
CA GLY A 9 10.53 16.61 15.26
C GLY A 9 10.48 15.23 15.97
N ARG A 10 9.41 14.46 15.79
CA ARG A 10 9.27 13.11 16.34
C ARG A 10 9.30 12.04 15.26
N LEU A 11 9.91 10.90 15.57
CA LEU A 11 9.87 9.73 14.71
C LEU A 11 8.51 9.03 14.83
N VAL A 12 7.90 8.71 13.69
CA VAL A 12 6.62 8.02 13.59
C VAL A 12 6.83 6.73 12.82
N TRP A 13 6.34 5.63 13.39
CA TRP A 13 6.31 4.32 12.75
C TRP A 13 4.90 4.00 12.26
N ASN A 14 4.76 3.64 10.99
CA ASN A 14 3.53 3.12 10.40
C ASN A 14 3.80 1.72 9.84
N GLY A 15 3.22 0.71 10.46
CA GLY A 15 3.50 -0.70 10.14
C GLY A 15 2.25 -1.53 9.91
N SER A 16 2.46 -2.65 9.24
CA SER A 16 1.52 -3.76 9.06
C SER A 16 2.15 -5.06 9.59
N PRO A 17 1.34 -6.07 9.95
CA PRO A 17 1.84 -7.38 10.38
C PRO A 17 2.88 -7.95 9.42
N PHE A 18 3.82 -8.71 9.97
CA PHE A 18 4.83 -9.41 9.17
C PHE A 18 4.20 -10.59 8.43
N VAL A 19 4.54 -10.75 7.16
CA VAL A 19 4.10 -11.88 6.33
C VAL A 19 5.35 -12.62 5.86
N THR A 20 5.45 -13.90 6.21
CA THR A 20 6.64 -14.71 5.93
C THR A 20 6.81 -14.97 4.43
N GLY A 21 8.02 -14.70 3.93
CA GLY A 21 8.44 -14.98 2.56
C GLY A 21 8.91 -13.73 1.82
N HIS A 22 9.30 -13.93 0.56
CA HIS A 22 9.73 -12.85 -0.33
C HIS A 22 8.69 -12.60 -1.41
N PHE A 23 8.39 -11.32 -1.64
CA PHE A 23 7.36 -10.86 -2.55
C PHE A 23 7.93 -9.74 -3.42
N TYR A 24 8.09 -10.02 -4.72
CA TYR A 24 8.72 -9.12 -5.68
C TYR A 24 7.78 -7.97 -6.06
N GLY A 25 8.31 -6.77 -6.26
CA GLY A 25 7.54 -5.58 -6.64
C GLY A 25 6.83 -4.88 -5.48
N THR A 26 7.10 -5.26 -4.22
CA THR A 26 6.52 -4.60 -3.04
C THR A 26 6.95 -3.14 -2.89
N GLY A 27 8.22 -2.83 -3.19
CA GLY A 27 8.73 -1.45 -3.22
C GLY A 27 8.08 -0.62 -4.34
N ASP A 28 8.00 -1.16 -5.55
CA ASP A 28 7.37 -0.47 -6.69
C ASP A 28 5.90 -0.16 -6.42
N LEU A 29 5.16 -1.13 -5.88
CA LEU A 29 3.76 -0.95 -5.48
C LEU A 29 3.62 0.12 -4.39
N PHE A 30 4.44 0.06 -3.35
CA PHE A 30 4.42 1.03 -2.27
C PHE A 30 4.65 2.46 -2.81
N SER A 31 5.69 2.65 -3.61
CA SER A 31 6.02 3.94 -4.21
C SER A 31 4.91 4.44 -5.13
N ALA A 32 4.36 3.58 -5.99
CA ALA A 32 3.28 3.94 -6.89
C ALA A 32 2.01 4.39 -6.14
N LEU A 33 1.62 3.66 -5.08
CA LEU A 33 0.48 4.02 -4.24
C LEU A 33 0.72 5.35 -3.52
N MET A 34 1.88 5.49 -2.87
CA MET A 34 2.24 6.69 -2.11
C MET A 34 2.25 7.93 -3.02
N THR A 35 2.93 7.85 -4.17
CA THR A 35 2.95 8.93 -5.17
C THR A 35 1.55 9.25 -5.67
N GLY A 36 0.75 8.23 -6.01
CA GLY A 36 -0.62 8.42 -6.46
C GLY A 36 -1.48 9.17 -5.43
N TYR A 37 -1.41 8.78 -4.16
CA TYR A 37 -2.15 9.45 -3.08
C TYR A 37 -1.70 10.89 -2.84
N LEU A 38 -0.38 11.16 -2.92
CA LEU A 38 0.16 12.51 -2.80
C LEU A 38 -0.29 13.41 -3.95
N VAL A 39 -0.25 12.90 -5.20
CA VAL A 39 -0.75 13.62 -6.38
C VAL A 39 -2.26 13.91 -6.27
N PHE A 40 -3.00 13.04 -5.59
CA PHE A 40 -4.43 13.23 -5.28
C PHE A 40 -4.70 14.20 -4.11
N GLY A 41 -3.66 14.86 -3.57
CA GLY A 41 -3.78 15.88 -2.53
C GLY A 41 -3.89 15.32 -1.11
N MET A 42 -3.60 14.04 -0.87
CA MET A 42 -3.57 13.50 0.49
C MET A 42 -2.39 14.06 1.30
N THR A 43 -2.56 14.16 2.62
CA THR A 43 -1.42 14.43 3.50
C THR A 43 -0.40 13.31 3.42
N PHE A 44 0.87 13.64 3.68
CA PHE A 44 1.96 12.67 3.64
C PHE A 44 1.71 11.46 4.55
N GLU A 45 1.24 11.68 5.79
CA GLU A 45 0.97 10.59 6.73
C GLU A 45 -0.15 9.67 6.26
N SER A 46 -1.20 10.25 5.67
CA SER A 46 -2.32 9.50 5.13
C SER A 46 -1.91 8.69 3.89
N ALA A 47 -1.07 9.28 3.03
CA ALA A 47 -0.51 8.60 1.87
C ALA A 47 0.39 7.42 2.28
N VAL A 48 1.27 7.61 3.27
CA VAL A 48 2.11 6.54 3.83
C VAL A 48 1.25 5.42 4.41
N GLN A 49 0.26 5.75 5.25
CA GLN A 49 -0.62 4.75 5.87
C GLN A 49 -1.36 3.91 4.82
N ARG A 50 -1.91 4.57 3.79
CA ARG A 50 -2.63 3.86 2.72
C ARG A 50 -1.70 3.04 1.83
N ALA A 51 -0.50 3.53 1.52
CA ALA A 51 0.49 2.79 0.75
C ALA A 51 0.99 1.54 1.50
N VAL A 52 1.25 1.64 2.81
CA VAL A 52 1.59 0.48 3.66
C VAL A 52 0.44 -0.52 3.66
N SER A 53 -0.80 -0.07 3.87
CA SER A 53 -1.98 -0.95 3.91
C SER A 53 -2.25 -1.63 2.56
N GLY A 54 -2.24 -0.88 1.45
CA GLY A 54 -2.50 -1.41 0.12
C GLY A 54 -1.43 -2.40 -0.36
N THR A 55 -0.17 -2.15 0.00
CA THR A 55 0.93 -3.08 -0.30
C THR A 55 0.84 -4.33 0.59
N TYR A 56 0.40 -4.20 1.84
CA TYR A 56 0.21 -5.33 2.75
C TYR A 56 -0.93 -6.23 2.29
N GLU A 57 -2.02 -5.65 1.80
CA GLU A 57 -3.13 -6.41 1.20
C GLU A 57 -2.63 -7.23 0.00
N ALA A 58 -1.87 -6.61 -0.92
CA ALA A 58 -1.30 -7.32 -2.07
C ALA A 58 -0.39 -8.48 -1.65
N VAL A 59 0.48 -8.26 -0.65
CA VAL A 59 1.34 -9.32 -0.09
C VAL A 59 0.50 -10.42 0.55
N SER A 60 -0.52 -10.05 1.33
CA SER A 60 -1.39 -11.01 2.03
C SER A 60 -2.19 -11.89 1.06
N GLN A 61 -2.68 -11.32 -0.03
CA GLN A 61 -3.31 -12.06 -1.12
C GLN A 61 -2.32 -12.98 -1.84
N THR A 62 -1.10 -12.49 -2.10
CA THR A 62 -0.04 -13.26 -2.76
C THR A 62 0.47 -14.41 -1.89
N ALA A 63 0.47 -14.24 -0.57
CA ALA A 63 0.92 -15.25 0.39
C ALA A 63 0.06 -16.52 0.38
N GLN A 64 -1.20 -16.43 -0.09
CA GLN A 64 -2.09 -17.58 -0.28
C GLN A 64 -1.64 -18.49 -1.43
N LEU A 65 -0.77 -18.00 -2.32
CA LEU A 65 -0.17 -18.81 -3.37
C LEU A 65 0.99 -19.66 -2.82
N ALA A 66 1.21 -20.81 -3.45
CA ALA A 66 2.40 -21.62 -3.24
C ALA A 66 3.69 -20.78 -3.43
N SER A 67 4.72 -21.04 -2.63
CA SER A 67 5.95 -20.23 -2.58
C SER A 67 6.61 -20.05 -3.94
N ASN A 68 6.64 -21.10 -4.77
CA ASN A 68 7.20 -21.09 -6.13
C ASN A 68 6.45 -20.20 -7.13
N ARG A 69 5.21 -19.81 -6.82
CA ARG A 69 4.38 -18.92 -7.66
C ARG A 69 4.53 -17.45 -7.29
N ARG A 70 5.00 -17.13 -6.08
CA ARG A 70 5.11 -15.75 -5.56
C ARG A 70 6.14 -14.89 -6.32
N LYS A 71 7.03 -15.52 -7.09
CA LYS A 71 8.03 -14.84 -7.95
C LYS A 71 7.44 -14.15 -9.17
N TYR A 72 6.20 -14.47 -9.55
CA TYR A 72 5.54 -13.90 -10.73
C TYR A 72 4.82 -12.56 -10.45
N GLY A 73 5.13 -11.93 -9.32
CA GLY A 73 4.56 -10.65 -8.92
C GLY A 73 3.43 -10.77 -7.91
N LEU A 74 2.87 -9.61 -7.56
CA LEU A 74 1.84 -9.48 -6.53
C LEU A 74 0.44 -9.70 -7.11
N ASN A 75 -0.44 -10.32 -6.33
CA ASN A 75 -1.87 -10.28 -6.57
C ASN A 75 -2.40 -8.89 -6.19
N LEU A 76 -2.62 -8.05 -7.19
CA LEU A 76 -3.07 -6.67 -7.03
C LEU A 76 -4.60 -6.51 -7.02
N THR A 77 -5.37 -7.58 -7.19
CA THR A 77 -6.82 -7.50 -7.44
C THR A 77 -7.56 -6.62 -6.42
N LYS A 78 -7.33 -6.87 -5.13
CA LYS A 78 -7.97 -6.08 -4.07
C LYS A 78 -7.40 -4.67 -3.94
N THR A 79 -6.08 -4.52 -4.10
CA THR A 79 -5.42 -3.22 -4.05
C THR A 79 -5.91 -2.30 -5.17
N LEU A 80 -6.02 -2.81 -6.40
CA LEU A 80 -6.59 -2.09 -7.55
C LEU A 80 -8.05 -1.71 -7.30
N ASN A 81 -8.86 -2.64 -6.80
CA ASN A 81 -10.25 -2.34 -6.44
C ASN A 81 -10.34 -1.22 -5.37
N ALA A 82 -9.45 -1.22 -4.38
CA ALA A 82 -9.41 -0.18 -3.35
C ALA A 82 -8.99 1.19 -3.93
N VAL A 83 -8.00 1.22 -4.82
CA VAL A 83 -7.56 2.45 -5.51
C VAL A 83 -8.69 2.99 -6.39
N THR A 84 -9.37 2.13 -7.16
CA THR A 84 -10.51 2.53 -7.99
C THR A 84 -11.65 3.09 -7.15
N LYS A 85 -11.99 2.46 -6.02
CA LYS A 85 -13.01 3.00 -5.11
C LYS A 85 -12.60 4.36 -4.55
N PHE A 86 -11.34 4.53 -4.18
CA PHE A 86 -10.82 5.80 -3.69
C PHE A 86 -10.91 6.91 -4.75
N THR A 87 -10.47 6.65 -5.98
CA THR A 87 -10.47 7.66 -7.06
C THR A 87 -11.88 8.00 -7.54
N LEU A 88 -12.80 7.02 -7.56
CA LEU A 88 -14.21 7.25 -7.90
C LEU A 88 -14.98 7.94 -6.76
N GLY A 89 -14.66 7.65 -5.50
CA GLY A 89 -15.27 8.28 -4.34
C GLY A 89 -15.01 9.78 -4.26
N GLN A 90 -13.78 10.21 -4.60
CA GLN A 90 -13.46 11.64 -4.62
C GLN A 90 -14.18 12.40 -5.76
N LYS A 91 -14.47 11.75 -6.90
CA LYS A 91 -15.31 12.34 -7.96
C LYS A 91 -16.78 12.52 -7.53
N ARG A 92 -17.23 11.83 -6.48
CA ARG A 92 -18.62 11.88 -5.98
C ARG A 92 -18.84 12.81 -4.79
N GLY A 93 -17.80 13.48 -4.29
CA GLY A 93 -17.97 14.57 -3.31
C GLY A 93 -18.56 14.16 -1.96
N GLU A 94 -18.37 12.92 -1.52
CA GLU A 94 -18.85 12.46 -0.21
C GLU A 94 -17.71 12.48 0.83
N PHE A 95 -17.75 13.50 1.70
CA PHE A 95 -17.21 13.52 3.06
C PHE A 95 -18.25 14.13 3.98
#